data_AF-A0A969V6I4-F1
#
_entry.id   AF-A0A969V6I4-F1
#
_cell.length_a   1.000
_cell.length_b   1.000
_cell.length_c   1.000
_cell.angle_alpha   90.00
_cell.angle_beta   90.00
_cell.angle_gamma   90.00
#
_symmetry.space_group_name_H-M   'P 1'
#
loop_
_entity.id
_entity.type
_entity.pdbx_description
1 polymer ?
#
loop_
_entity_poly.entity_id
_entity_poly.type
_entity_poly.pdbx_seq_one_letter_code
_entity_poly.pdbx_strand_id
1 'polypeptide(L)'
;MNSSLWQQGWDILFFAGHSFTQEKGKICINNTDSLTIDKLKYGLKKAIERGLKLAIFNSCDGLGLARDLADLHIPQIIVMRELVPDQVAQTFLKHFLKAFSSGQSLYTSVRDAREQLQGEEKNFPCATWLPVICQNPAEVSPTWEELRDGVRRDSQVAIPVNIPSIEEIPEKDRVHPQPRGIWHRLQVVFCTSVVVTGLVMGVRSQGMLEALELPAYDQMMRMRGDEGQDKRLLIVTIDDADIKYQQEQKWNRRWSLSDEALDLLLKKLDKYEPRAIGLDVARLAGVDSDQADLAERLRKSDHFYASCYVRVPGDKHSGTPPPPEVPVERQGFSNVIADSDDVVRRHLVFMDTFPTSLCTAPGALSTELAIRYLKDEGIEPEFTSEKSLRLKQVVFKSLQVPDGGYQNPFGGSQIMLNYRTYNGSPLDFADTVTLTDVLSNKIKPETVKDRVVLIGVIASTTTSDRSRTPYQEEIPGSNSSCPNGKPDYKVQLWVSDPNISIAPLG
;
A
#
# COMPACT_ATOMS: atom_id res chain seq x y z
N MET A 1 -10.36 20.74 34.94
CA MET A 1 -10.88 20.40 33.59
C MET A 1 -12.05 19.44 33.66
N ASN A 2 -11.90 18.21 34.19
CA ASN A 2 -13.02 17.27 34.26
C ASN A 2 -14.20 17.85 35.08
N SER A 3 -13.98 18.35 36.30
CA SER A 3 -15.06 18.97 37.12
C SER A 3 -15.84 20.10 36.44
N SER A 4 -15.19 20.91 35.59
CA SER A 4 -15.82 22.05 34.88
C SER A 4 -16.72 21.60 33.72
N LEU A 5 -16.40 20.48 33.06
CA LEU A 5 -17.25 19.87 32.01
C LEU A 5 -18.58 19.33 32.58
N TRP A 6 -18.65 19.09 33.90
CA TRP A 6 -19.84 18.57 34.56
C TRP A 6 -20.78 19.65 35.10
N GLN A 7 -20.28 20.87 35.31
CA GLN A 7 -21.02 21.90 36.07
C GLN A 7 -21.75 22.91 35.18
N GLN A 8 -21.19 23.30 34.03
CA GLN A 8 -21.76 24.30 33.12
C GLN A 8 -22.10 23.70 31.75
N GLY A 9 -23.04 24.31 31.02
CA GLY A 9 -23.25 24.03 29.60
C GLY A 9 -22.18 24.73 28.77
N TRP A 10 -21.69 24.06 27.73
CA TRP A 10 -20.64 24.58 26.85
C TRP A 10 -21.10 24.39 25.42
N ASP A 11 -21.13 25.45 24.60
CA ASP A 11 -21.50 25.34 23.18
C ASP A 11 -20.29 25.02 22.29
N ILE A 12 -19.11 25.53 22.67
CA ILE A 12 -17.83 25.30 22.00
C ILE A 12 -16.79 24.78 23.01
N LEU A 13 -16.12 23.69 22.67
CA LEU A 13 -14.92 23.20 23.35
C LEU A 13 -13.70 23.55 22.50
N PHE A 14 -12.75 24.28 23.06
CA PHE A 14 -11.49 24.59 22.40
C PHE A 14 -10.31 24.03 23.19
N PHE A 15 -9.43 23.32 22.50
CA PHE A 15 -8.17 22.84 23.05
C PHE A 15 -7.01 23.26 22.14
N ALA A 16 -5.97 23.84 22.75
CA ALA A 16 -4.69 24.10 22.11
C ALA A 16 -3.57 23.64 23.05
N GLY A 17 -2.68 22.78 22.56
CA GLY A 17 -1.59 22.20 23.33
C GLY A 17 -0.98 20.99 22.65
N HIS A 18 0.01 20.37 23.29
CA HIS A 18 0.62 19.15 22.77
C HIS A 18 -0.29 17.94 22.98
N SER A 19 -0.60 17.24 21.90
CA SER A 19 -1.27 15.93 21.92
C SER A 19 -0.43 14.95 21.12
N PHE A 20 -0.38 13.69 21.56
CA PHE A 20 0.23 12.61 20.79
C PHE A 20 -0.58 11.33 20.97
N THR A 21 -0.63 10.50 19.94
CA THR A 21 -1.25 9.16 19.98
C THR A 21 -0.17 8.10 19.94
N GLN A 22 -0.22 7.15 20.88
CA GLN A 22 0.52 5.88 20.77
C GLN A 22 -0.48 4.77 20.41
N GLU A 23 -1.31 4.36 21.37
CA GLU A 23 -2.46 3.45 21.15
C GLU A 23 -3.82 4.15 21.33
N LYS A 24 -3.87 5.25 22.12
CA LYS A 24 -5.04 6.09 22.39
C LYS A 24 -4.62 7.56 22.50
N GLY A 25 -5.49 8.49 22.13
CA GLY A 25 -5.20 9.92 22.15
C GLY A 25 -4.93 10.44 23.57
N LYS A 26 -3.77 11.08 23.77
CA LYS A 26 -3.41 11.78 25.03
C LYS A 26 -3.30 13.29 24.80
N ILE A 27 -3.91 14.04 25.71
CA ILE A 27 -3.87 15.51 25.81
C ILE A 27 -2.93 15.86 26.97
N CYS A 28 -1.78 16.48 26.69
CA CYS A 28 -0.86 16.95 27.73
C CYS A 28 -1.38 18.26 28.33
N ILE A 29 -1.58 18.31 29.65
CA ILE A 29 -1.94 19.54 30.36
C ILE A 29 -0.67 20.33 30.72
N ASN A 30 0.39 19.62 31.07
CA ASN A 30 1.72 20.16 31.39
C ASN A 30 2.79 19.08 31.09
N ASN A 31 4.07 19.35 31.43
CA ASN A 31 5.19 18.44 31.15
C ASN A 31 5.14 17.10 31.90
N THR A 32 4.29 16.97 32.93
CA THR A 32 4.18 15.79 33.81
C THR A 32 2.82 15.12 33.78
N ASP A 33 1.76 15.83 33.37
CA ASP A 33 0.37 15.41 33.41
C ASP A 33 -0.22 15.28 32.01
N SER A 34 -0.77 14.10 31.73
CA SER A 34 -1.54 13.83 30.52
C SER A 34 -2.92 13.24 30.85
N LEU A 35 -3.91 13.62 30.07
CA LEU A 35 -5.28 13.12 30.11
C LEU A 35 -5.54 12.26 28.87
N THR A 36 -6.07 11.06 29.07
CA THR A 36 -6.61 10.25 27.97
C THR A 36 -8.04 10.65 27.67
N ILE A 37 -8.48 10.45 26.42
CA ILE A 37 -9.88 10.65 26.05
C ILE A 37 -10.84 9.81 26.91
N ASP A 38 -10.45 8.59 27.30
CA ASP A 38 -11.23 7.74 28.22
C ASP A 38 -11.56 8.43 29.55
N LYS A 39 -10.62 9.23 30.09
CA LYS A 39 -10.83 9.99 31.34
C LYS A 39 -11.76 11.19 31.13
N LEU A 40 -11.87 11.69 29.90
CA LEU A 40 -12.73 12.82 29.52
C LEU A 40 -14.09 12.38 28.98
N LYS A 41 -14.24 11.10 28.58
CA LYS A 41 -15.43 10.53 27.94
C LYS A 41 -16.74 10.89 28.64
N TYR A 42 -16.80 10.69 29.96
CA TYR A 42 -18.01 10.99 30.74
C TYR A 42 -18.28 12.49 30.89
N GLY A 43 -17.24 13.31 31.04
CA GLY A 43 -17.38 14.77 31.10
C GLY A 43 -17.83 15.36 29.77
N LEU A 44 -17.27 14.90 28.66
CA LEU A 44 -17.67 15.29 27.32
C LEU A 44 -19.10 14.84 27.01
N LYS A 45 -19.47 13.60 27.37
CA LYS A 45 -20.86 13.13 27.22
C LYS A 45 -21.84 14.05 27.97
N LYS A 46 -21.50 14.48 29.18
CA LYS A 46 -22.31 15.45 29.94
C LYS A 46 -22.33 16.84 29.31
N ALA A 47 -21.23 17.32 28.73
CA ALA A 47 -21.20 18.58 27.99
C ALA A 47 -22.06 18.53 26.72
N ILE A 48 -22.05 17.41 25.99
CA ILE A 48 -22.90 17.17 24.81
C ILE A 48 -24.38 17.13 25.19
N GLU A 49 -24.74 16.40 26.24
CA GLU A 49 -26.11 16.41 26.81
C GLU A 49 -26.58 17.82 27.21
N ARG A 50 -25.64 18.76 27.44
CA ARG A 50 -25.89 20.13 27.86
C ARG A 50 -25.68 21.17 26.76
N GLY A 51 -25.46 20.76 25.52
CA GLY A 51 -25.43 21.68 24.38
C GLY A 51 -24.11 21.81 23.64
N LEU A 52 -23.08 21.00 23.91
CA LEU A 52 -21.84 21.05 23.12
C LEU A 52 -22.09 20.73 21.65
N LYS A 53 -21.87 21.72 20.78
CA LYS A 53 -22.10 21.63 19.34
C LYS A 53 -20.81 21.61 18.52
N LEU A 54 -19.74 22.24 19.00
CA LEU A 54 -18.49 22.35 18.28
C LEU A 54 -17.29 22.03 19.19
N ALA A 55 -16.39 21.17 18.73
CA ALA A 55 -15.10 20.95 19.37
C ALA A 55 -13.96 21.31 18.42
N ILE A 56 -12.96 22.05 18.89
CA ILE A 56 -11.80 22.48 18.10
C ILE A 56 -10.54 22.00 18.82
N PHE A 57 -9.83 21.07 18.19
CA PHE A 57 -8.57 20.53 18.68
C PHE A 57 -7.42 21.02 17.81
N ASN A 58 -6.82 22.10 18.27
CA ASN A 58 -5.69 22.75 17.62
C ASN A 58 -4.38 22.18 18.17
N SER A 59 -4.15 20.89 17.92
CA SER A 59 -3.06 20.12 18.54
C SER A 59 -2.46 19.07 17.60
N CYS A 60 -1.25 18.64 17.98
CA CYS A 60 -0.27 17.85 17.23
C CYS A 60 -0.64 16.43 16.74
N ASP A 61 -1.88 15.96 16.93
CA ASP A 61 -2.37 14.68 16.36
C ASP A 61 -3.90 14.63 16.44
N GLY A 62 -4.55 15.29 15.48
CA GLY A 62 -5.99 15.49 15.51
C GLY A 62 -6.83 14.32 14.99
N LEU A 63 -6.27 13.44 14.15
CA LEU A 63 -7.02 12.34 13.53
C LEU A 63 -7.23 11.15 14.47
N GLY A 64 -6.20 10.78 15.26
CA GLY A 64 -6.35 9.78 16.32
C GLY A 64 -7.37 10.23 17.37
N LEU A 65 -7.30 11.51 17.73
CA LEU A 65 -8.24 12.14 18.65
C LEU A 65 -9.68 12.16 18.11
N ALA A 66 -9.86 12.53 16.84
CA ALA A 66 -11.17 12.54 16.19
C ALA A 66 -11.81 11.14 16.16
N ARG A 67 -11.02 10.09 15.94
CA ARG A 67 -11.49 8.69 15.97
C ARG A 67 -11.95 8.30 17.38
N ASP A 68 -11.18 8.62 18.42
CA ASP A 68 -11.55 8.33 19.81
C ASP A 68 -12.78 9.14 20.27
N LEU A 69 -13.02 10.32 19.68
CA LEU A 69 -14.16 11.18 19.97
C LEU A 69 -15.40 10.87 19.12
N ALA A 70 -15.27 10.07 18.06
CA ALA A 70 -16.40 9.73 17.17
C ALA A 70 -17.54 9.05 17.94
N ASP A 71 -17.21 8.16 18.88
CA ASP A 71 -18.17 7.47 19.76
C ASP A 71 -19.03 8.44 20.61
N LEU A 72 -18.57 9.67 20.82
CA LEU A 72 -19.28 10.66 21.61
C LEU A 72 -20.35 11.42 20.81
N HIS A 73 -20.39 11.26 19.49
CA HIS A 73 -21.39 11.89 18.61
C HIS A 73 -21.42 13.43 18.71
N ILE A 74 -20.25 14.07 18.91
CA ILE A 74 -20.15 15.53 18.85
C ILE A 74 -20.56 15.99 17.43
N PRO A 75 -21.45 16.98 17.28
CA PRO A 75 -21.96 17.37 15.95
C PRO A 75 -20.86 17.74 14.96
N GLN A 76 -19.92 18.60 15.39
CA GLN A 76 -18.82 19.08 14.55
C GLN A 76 -17.52 19.11 15.35
N ILE A 77 -16.46 18.58 14.76
CA ILE A 77 -15.10 18.61 15.32
C ILE A 77 -14.15 19.19 14.27
N ILE A 78 -13.33 20.18 14.64
CA ILE A 78 -12.24 20.68 13.83
C ILE A 78 -10.93 20.15 14.42
N VAL A 79 -10.13 19.46 13.62
CA VAL A 79 -8.86 18.87 14.05
C VAL A 79 -7.76 19.17 13.04
N MET A 80 -6.51 18.97 13.46
CA MET A 80 -5.35 19.07 12.57
C MET A 80 -4.89 17.68 12.09
N ARG A 81 -4.65 17.53 10.78
CA ARG A 81 -4.26 16.24 10.19
C ARG A 81 -2.91 15.71 10.65
N GLU A 82 -1.97 16.60 10.90
CA GLU A 82 -0.58 16.29 11.25
C GLU A 82 -0.08 17.27 12.33
N LEU A 83 1.20 17.16 12.67
CA LEU A 83 1.89 18.09 13.56
C LEU A 83 1.80 19.53 13.01
N VAL A 84 1.08 20.39 13.73
CA VAL A 84 0.93 21.80 13.35
C VAL A 84 1.84 22.68 14.20
N PRO A 85 2.70 23.51 13.57
CA PRO A 85 3.43 24.56 14.26
C PRO A 85 2.48 25.58 14.92
N ASP A 86 2.81 26.05 16.12
CA ASP A 86 1.99 27.00 16.90
C ASP A 86 1.52 28.20 16.07
N GLN A 87 2.37 28.72 15.20
CA GLN A 87 2.04 29.84 14.31
C GLN A 87 0.88 29.50 13.36
N VAL A 88 0.92 28.34 12.71
CA VAL A 88 -0.13 27.91 11.77
C VAL A 88 -1.44 27.66 12.51
N ALA A 89 -1.36 27.02 13.68
CA ALA A 89 -2.49 26.78 14.57
C ALA A 89 -3.19 28.08 14.99
N GLN A 90 -2.42 29.08 15.43
CA GLN A 90 -2.95 30.38 15.86
C GLN A 90 -3.53 31.18 14.70
N THR A 91 -2.82 31.22 13.56
CA THR A 91 -3.27 31.91 12.34
C THR A 91 -4.58 31.33 11.84
N PHE A 92 -4.70 30.00 11.77
CA PHE A 92 -5.94 29.33 11.40
C PHE A 92 -7.10 29.74 12.32
N LEU A 93 -6.92 29.59 13.63
CA LEU A 93 -7.98 29.87 14.61
C LEU A 93 -8.46 31.32 14.51
N LYS A 94 -7.54 32.26 14.35
CA LYS A 94 -7.84 33.69 14.22
C LYS A 94 -8.71 33.96 12.98
N HIS A 95 -8.35 33.41 11.83
CA HIS A 95 -9.12 33.59 10.60
C HIS A 95 -10.47 32.87 10.67
N PHE A 96 -10.50 31.65 11.21
CA PHE A 96 -11.72 30.89 11.40
C PHE A 96 -12.72 31.62 12.29
N LEU A 97 -12.31 32.05 13.48
CA LEU A 97 -13.20 32.74 14.41
C LEU A 97 -13.71 34.06 13.83
N LYS A 98 -12.87 34.84 13.15
CA LYS A 98 -13.28 36.09 12.49
C LYS A 98 -14.35 35.84 11.42
N ALA A 99 -14.15 34.83 10.60
CA ALA A 99 -15.07 34.42 9.55
C ALA A 99 -16.39 33.90 10.13
N PHE A 100 -16.30 32.97 11.09
CA PHE A 100 -17.46 32.31 11.70
C PHE A 100 -18.30 33.31 12.50
N SER A 101 -17.68 34.19 13.28
CA SER A 101 -18.38 35.22 14.04
C SER A 101 -19.05 36.30 13.19
N SER A 102 -18.75 36.35 11.90
CA SER A 102 -19.36 37.30 10.95
C SER A 102 -20.65 36.79 10.30
N GLY A 103 -21.14 35.61 10.72
CA GLY A 103 -22.38 35.01 10.20
C GLY A 103 -22.18 34.06 9.01
N GLN A 104 -20.92 33.75 8.65
CA GLN A 104 -20.63 32.72 7.65
C GLN A 104 -20.91 31.32 8.22
N SER A 105 -21.21 30.37 7.33
CA SER A 105 -21.37 28.97 7.72
C SER A 105 -20.03 28.38 8.20
N LEU A 106 -20.07 27.42 9.13
CA LEU A 106 -18.88 26.76 9.66
C LEU A 106 -17.95 26.24 8.55
N TYR A 107 -18.49 25.59 7.52
CA TYR A 107 -17.71 25.06 6.39
C TYR A 107 -17.04 26.16 5.57
N THR A 108 -17.77 27.25 5.29
CA THR A 108 -17.23 28.41 4.58
C THR A 108 -16.11 29.05 5.41
N SER A 109 -16.32 29.23 6.71
CA SER A 109 -15.32 29.83 7.59
C SER A 109 -14.05 28.99 7.71
N VAL A 110 -14.17 27.65 7.76
CA VAL A 110 -12.99 26.77 7.75
C VAL A 110 -12.26 26.84 6.41
N ARG A 111 -12.97 26.82 5.28
CA ARG A 111 -12.36 26.94 3.94
C ARG A 111 -11.63 28.28 3.80
N ASP A 112 -12.31 29.39 4.10
CA ASP A 112 -11.74 30.73 3.98
C ASP A 112 -10.52 30.88 4.92
N ALA A 113 -10.57 30.31 6.13
CA ALA A 113 -9.42 30.28 7.03
C ALA A 113 -8.25 29.44 6.50
N ARG A 114 -8.52 28.31 5.83
CA ARG A 114 -7.48 27.49 5.18
C ARG A 114 -6.81 28.22 4.04
N GLU A 115 -7.56 28.91 3.18
CA GLU A 115 -6.99 29.69 2.06
C GLU A 115 -6.05 30.79 2.57
N GLN A 116 -6.38 31.42 3.71
CA GLN A 116 -5.52 32.43 4.33
C GLN A 116 -4.20 31.87 4.91
N LEU A 117 -4.08 30.54 5.08
CA LEU A 117 -2.82 29.89 5.46
C LEU A 117 -1.83 29.79 4.30
N GLN A 118 -2.21 30.11 3.05
CA GLN A 118 -1.29 30.08 1.91
C GLN A 118 -0.07 30.98 2.14
N GLY A 119 -0.24 32.10 2.87
CA GLY A 119 0.87 32.99 3.23
C GLY A 119 1.92 32.33 4.14
N GLU A 120 1.53 31.29 4.88
CA GLU A 120 2.41 30.53 5.78
C GLU A 120 3.13 29.38 5.06
N GLU A 121 2.70 28.99 3.85
CA GLU A 121 3.27 27.86 3.11
C GLU A 121 4.73 28.05 2.70
N LYS A 122 5.21 29.30 2.66
CA LYS A 122 6.62 29.62 2.44
C LYS A 122 7.52 29.06 3.54
N ASN A 123 7.05 29.05 4.78
CA ASN A 123 7.79 28.57 5.95
C ASN A 123 7.30 27.19 6.41
N PHE A 124 6.04 26.85 6.11
CA PHE A 124 5.37 25.63 6.55
C PHE A 124 4.63 24.97 5.36
N PRO A 125 5.32 24.16 4.54
CA PRO A 125 4.74 23.56 3.35
C PRO A 125 3.42 22.83 3.66
N CYS A 126 2.43 22.98 2.77
CA CYS A 126 1.10 22.37 2.89
C CYS A 126 0.26 22.81 4.12
N ALA A 127 0.57 23.96 4.75
CA ALA A 127 -0.21 24.51 5.87
C ALA A 127 -1.73 24.58 5.59
N THR A 128 -2.12 24.85 4.33
CA THR A 128 -3.52 24.94 3.89
C THR A 128 -4.29 23.60 3.97
N TRP A 129 -3.59 22.47 4.09
CA TRP A 129 -4.17 21.12 4.15
C TRP A 129 -4.36 20.59 5.59
N LEU A 130 -3.83 21.28 6.59
CA LEU A 130 -3.78 20.77 7.97
C LEU A 130 -5.16 20.77 8.66
N PRO A 131 -5.97 21.85 8.64
CA PRO A 131 -7.26 21.85 9.33
C PRO A 131 -8.32 21.03 8.58
N VAL A 132 -8.99 20.12 9.29
CA VAL A 132 -10.05 19.24 8.76
C VAL A 132 -11.27 19.25 9.68
N ILE A 133 -12.46 19.17 9.06
CA ILE A 133 -13.74 18.99 9.75
C ILE A 133 -14.05 17.49 9.81
N CYS A 134 -14.25 16.96 11.01
CA CYS A 134 -14.88 15.68 11.27
C CYS A 134 -16.33 15.94 11.69
N GLN A 135 -17.27 15.53 10.84
CA GLN A 135 -18.69 15.80 11.03
C GLN A 135 -19.45 14.53 11.42
N ASN A 136 -20.44 14.68 12.29
CA ASN A 136 -21.50 13.69 12.45
C ASN A 136 -22.62 13.99 11.43
N PRO A 137 -22.83 13.15 10.40
CA PRO A 137 -23.81 13.43 9.34
C PRO A 137 -25.27 13.49 9.82
N ALA A 138 -25.54 12.99 11.02
CA ALA A 138 -26.88 12.99 11.61
C ALA A 138 -27.25 14.34 12.28
N GLU A 139 -26.34 15.29 12.37
CA GLU A 139 -26.53 16.55 13.09
C GLU A 139 -26.29 17.77 12.19
N VAL A 140 -27.07 18.84 12.38
CA VAL A 140 -26.92 20.09 11.62
C VAL A 140 -25.82 20.95 12.25
N SER A 141 -24.93 21.52 11.41
CA SER A 141 -23.87 22.41 11.88
C SER A 141 -24.44 23.70 12.48
N PRO A 142 -23.93 24.14 13.65
CA PRO A 142 -24.42 25.35 14.30
C PRO A 142 -24.04 26.61 13.54
N THR A 143 -24.89 27.63 13.60
CA THR A 143 -24.52 29.00 13.21
C THR A 143 -23.96 29.79 14.40
N TRP A 144 -23.23 30.87 14.14
CA TRP A 144 -22.74 31.73 15.22
C TRP A 144 -23.87 32.38 16.00
N GLU A 145 -24.97 32.74 15.34
CA GLU A 145 -26.16 33.30 15.97
C GLU A 145 -26.81 32.30 16.93
N GLU A 146 -26.91 31.03 16.54
CA GLU A 146 -27.44 29.96 17.41
C GLU A 146 -26.57 29.73 18.65
N LEU A 147 -25.24 29.83 18.49
CA LEU A 147 -24.29 29.69 19.61
C LEU A 147 -24.33 30.91 20.54
N ARG A 148 -24.60 32.12 20.02
CA ARG A 148 -24.66 33.36 20.82
C ARG A 148 -25.99 33.51 21.56
N ASP A 149 -27.10 33.26 20.87
CA ASP A 149 -28.44 33.60 21.36
C ASP A 149 -29.11 32.41 22.06
N GLY A 150 -28.49 31.22 22.00
CA GLY A 150 -28.99 29.96 22.53
C GLY A 150 -30.20 29.45 21.74
N VAL A 151 -30.38 28.12 21.68
CA VAL A 151 -31.63 27.55 21.15
C VAL A 151 -32.75 27.97 22.10
N ARG A 152 -33.57 28.96 21.72
CA ARG A 152 -34.83 29.27 22.41
C ARG A 152 -35.73 28.04 22.34
N ARG A 153 -35.64 27.18 23.34
CA ARG A 153 -36.67 26.19 23.65
C ARG A 153 -37.83 26.93 24.30
N ASP A 154 -38.78 27.37 23.50
CA ASP A 154 -40.17 27.46 23.95
C ASP A 154 -41.03 26.61 23.03
N SER A 155 -41.39 25.44 23.56
CA SER A 155 -42.57 24.70 23.11
C SER A 155 -43.81 25.40 23.68
N GLN A 156 -44.88 25.39 22.90
CA GLN A 156 -46.26 25.74 23.29
C GLN A 156 -46.57 27.23 23.49
N VAL A 157 -47.02 27.88 22.42
CA VAL A 157 -48.14 28.84 22.52
C VAL A 157 -49.11 28.52 21.38
N ALA A 158 -50.27 27.97 21.75
CA ALA A 158 -51.46 28.01 20.91
C ALA A 158 -51.82 29.47 20.67
N ILE A 159 -51.89 29.90 19.41
CA ILE A 159 -52.48 31.21 19.07
C ILE A 159 -53.87 30.95 18.50
N PRO A 160 -54.93 31.49 19.12
CA PRO A 160 -56.28 31.44 18.58
C PRO A 160 -56.35 32.32 17.32
N VAL A 161 -57.09 31.84 16.32
CA VAL A 161 -57.48 32.65 15.18
C VAL A 161 -58.30 33.83 15.70
N ASN A 162 -57.73 35.03 15.65
CA ASN A 162 -58.51 36.26 15.71
C ASN A 162 -57.90 37.23 14.71
N ILE A 163 -58.65 37.49 13.65
CA ILE A 163 -58.30 38.38 12.54
C ILE A 163 -58.71 39.81 12.97
N PRO A 164 -57.78 40.76 13.11
CA PRO A 164 -58.12 42.16 13.03
C PRO A 164 -57.93 42.62 11.58
N SER A 165 -58.98 43.19 11.01
CA SER A 165 -58.94 44.01 9.81
C SER A 165 -57.92 45.14 10.00
N ILE A 166 -56.86 45.16 9.20
CA ILE A 166 -55.94 46.30 9.09
C ILE A 166 -55.81 46.69 7.62
N GLU A 167 -55.93 47.98 7.43
CA GLU A 167 -56.06 48.77 6.22
C GLU A 167 -54.89 48.59 5.25
N GLU A 168 -55.19 48.84 3.97
CA GLU A 168 -54.29 48.82 2.83
C GLU A 168 -53.11 49.80 3.01
N ILE A 169 -51.89 49.30 2.85
CA ILE A 169 -50.66 50.11 2.70
C ILE A 169 -50.12 49.89 1.27
N PRO A 170 -49.65 50.93 0.55
CA PRO A 170 -49.53 50.90 -0.90
C PRO A 170 -48.43 49.98 -1.45
N GLU A 171 -48.75 49.42 -2.59
CA GLU A 171 -47.99 48.54 -3.46
C GLU A 171 -46.80 49.27 -4.14
N LYS A 172 -45.67 49.39 -3.44
CA LYS A 172 -44.40 49.67 -4.11
C LYS A 172 -43.25 49.01 -3.38
N ASP A 173 -42.42 48.32 -4.17
CA ASP A 173 -41.18 47.65 -3.78
C ASP A 173 -41.32 46.28 -3.09
N ARG A 174 -41.91 45.31 -3.81
CA ARG A 174 -41.58 43.88 -3.63
C ARG A 174 -40.74 43.39 -4.80
N VAL A 175 -39.43 43.33 -4.61
CA VAL A 175 -38.54 42.52 -5.45
C VAL A 175 -38.86 41.05 -5.16
N HIS A 176 -39.56 40.39 -6.07
CA HIS A 176 -39.70 38.93 -6.05
C HIS A 176 -38.33 38.29 -6.39
N PRO A 177 -37.73 37.45 -5.51
CA PRO A 177 -36.66 36.58 -5.95
C PRO A 177 -37.29 35.51 -6.85
N GLN A 178 -37.14 35.67 -8.16
CA GLN A 178 -37.62 34.66 -9.11
C GLN A 178 -36.81 33.35 -8.95
N PRO A 179 -37.46 32.17 -8.93
CA PRO A 179 -36.78 30.87 -8.80
C PRO A 179 -36.12 30.41 -10.11
N ARG A 180 -35.79 31.33 -11.01
CA ARG A 180 -35.13 31.04 -12.30
C ARG A 180 -33.68 30.59 -12.16
N GLY A 181 -33.11 30.69 -10.96
CA GLY A 181 -31.71 30.36 -10.70
C GLY A 181 -31.41 28.88 -10.42
N ILE A 182 -32.35 28.07 -9.92
CA ILE A 182 -32.03 26.70 -9.46
C ILE A 182 -31.84 25.76 -10.66
N TRP A 183 -32.76 25.77 -11.62
CA TRP A 183 -32.65 24.94 -12.83
C TRP A 183 -31.46 25.33 -13.70
N HIS A 184 -31.16 26.64 -13.81
CA HIS A 184 -29.97 27.10 -14.53
C HIS A 184 -28.68 26.71 -13.81
N ARG A 185 -28.62 26.81 -12.48
CA ARG A 185 -27.47 26.33 -11.69
C ARG A 185 -27.27 24.82 -11.81
N LEU A 186 -28.34 24.03 -11.77
CA LEU A 186 -28.28 22.58 -11.96
C LEU A 186 -27.81 22.22 -13.38
N GLN A 187 -28.30 22.92 -14.40
CA GLN A 187 -27.83 22.76 -15.78
C GLN A 187 -26.35 23.10 -15.93
N VAL A 188 -25.88 24.19 -15.30
CA VAL A 188 -24.47 24.56 -15.30
C VAL A 188 -23.61 23.51 -14.60
N VAL A 189 -24.03 23.00 -13.43
CA VAL A 189 -23.32 21.92 -12.71
C VAL A 189 -23.29 20.63 -13.54
N PHE A 190 -24.40 20.27 -14.18
CA PHE A 190 -24.46 19.09 -15.03
C PHE A 190 -23.54 19.23 -16.26
N CYS A 191 -23.63 20.33 -16.99
CA CYS A 191 -22.80 20.58 -18.17
C CYS A 191 -21.30 20.64 -17.79
N THR A 192 -20.95 21.33 -16.71
CA THR A 192 -19.56 21.36 -16.23
C THR A 192 -19.07 19.97 -15.81
N SER A 193 -19.89 19.18 -15.12
CA SER A 193 -19.53 17.81 -14.75
C SER A 193 -19.30 16.93 -15.97
N VAL A 194 -20.15 17.02 -17.00
CA VAL A 194 -19.99 16.27 -18.26
C VAL A 194 -18.72 16.70 -18.99
N VAL A 195 -18.45 18.00 -19.10
CA VAL A 195 -17.24 18.52 -19.75
C VAL A 195 -15.99 18.08 -19.01
N VAL A 196 -15.95 18.24 -17.68
CA VAL A 196 -14.81 17.81 -16.86
C VAL A 196 -14.63 16.30 -16.95
N THR A 197 -15.70 15.51 -16.87
CA THR A 197 -15.62 14.05 -17.01
C THR A 197 -15.11 13.66 -18.40
N GLY A 198 -15.61 14.30 -19.46
CA GLY A 198 -15.15 14.06 -20.83
C GLY A 198 -13.66 14.40 -21.00
N LEU A 199 -13.20 15.51 -20.41
CA LEU A 199 -11.79 15.89 -20.40
C LEU A 199 -10.94 14.87 -19.63
N VAL A 200 -11.34 14.49 -18.41
CA VAL A 200 -10.63 13.50 -17.60
C VAL A 200 -10.54 12.15 -18.31
N MET A 201 -11.66 11.67 -18.86
CA MET A 201 -11.70 10.42 -19.63
C MET A 201 -10.82 10.51 -20.89
N GLY A 202 -10.82 11.66 -21.57
CA GLY A 202 -9.94 11.92 -22.71
C GLY A 202 -8.46 11.85 -22.34
N VAL A 203 -8.04 12.58 -21.30
CA VAL A 203 -6.66 12.57 -20.77
C VAL A 203 -6.25 11.18 -20.28
N ARG A 204 -7.16 10.45 -19.62
CA ARG A 204 -6.94 9.08 -19.16
C ARG A 204 -6.75 8.11 -20.33
N SER A 205 -7.55 8.22 -21.39
CA SER A 205 -7.42 7.38 -22.59
C SER A 205 -6.10 7.56 -23.33
N GLN A 206 -5.43 8.70 -23.11
CA GLN A 206 -4.11 9.01 -23.67
C GLN A 206 -2.96 8.55 -22.75
N GLY A 207 -3.25 7.89 -21.62
CA GLY A 207 -2.25 7.44 -20.65
C GLY A 207 -1.59 8.55 -19.82
N MET A 208 -2.00 9.81 -19.98
CA MET A 208 -1.35 10.94 -19.29
C MET A 208 -1.55 10.93 -17.77
N LEU A 209 -2.64 10.30 -17.29
CA LEU A 209 -2.87 10.13 -15.86
C LEU A 209 -2.05 9.00 -15.24
N GLU A 210 -1.44 8.12 -16.03
CA GLU A 210 -0.64 6.99 -15.53
C GLU A 210 0.47 7.48 -14.59
N ALA A 211 1.14 8.59 -14.92
CA ALA A 211 2.17 9.20 -14.08
C ALA A 211 1.70 9.66 -12.70
N LEU A 212 0.39 9.89 -12.50
CA LEU A 212 -0.21 10.23 -11.20
C LEU A 212 -0.86 9.03 -10.54
N GLU A 213 -1.40 8.11 -11.33
CA GLU A 213 -2.09 6.90 -10.86
C GLU A 213 -1.10 5.89 -10.25
N LEU A 214 0.09 5.72 -10.83
CA LEU A 214 1.09 4.78 -10.31
C LEU A 214 1.66 5.19 -8.93
N PRO A 215 2.04 6.46 -8.67
CA PRO A 215 2.42 6.89 -7.32
C PRO A 215 1.27 6.81 -6.30
N ALA A 216 0.03 7.04 -6.74
CA ALA A 216 -1.15 6.88 -5.89
C ALA A 216 -1.36 5.40 -5.52
N TYR A 217 -1.18 4.48 -6.48
CA TYR A 217 -1.16 3.04 -6.23
C TYR A 217 -0.08 2.66 -5.21
N ASP A 218 1.14 3.19 -5.36
CA ASP A 218 2.22 2.90 -4.43
C ASP A 218 1.90 3.39 -3.02
N GLN A 219 1.31 4.57 -2.90
CA GLN A 219 0.86 5.08 -1.61
C GLN A 219 -0.22 4.19 -1.01
N MET A 220 -1.17 3.71 -1.80
CA MET A 220 -2.17 2.76 -1.35
C MET A 220 -1.55 1.44 -0.89
N MET A 221 -0.54 0.93 -1.60
CA MET A 221 0.22 -0.25 -1.14
C MET A 221 0.89 0.00 0.20
N ARG A 222 1.59 1.14 0.37
CA ARG A 222 2.26 1.50 1.63
C ARG A 222 1.31 1.74 2.80
N MET A 223 0.05 2.09 2.54
CA MET A 223 -0.98 2.28 3.59
C MET A 223 -1.60 0.97 4.09
N ARG A 224 -1.25 -0.17 3.50
CA ARG A 224 -1.80 -1.47 3.93
C ARG A 224 -1.21 -1.90 5.26
N GLY A 225 -2.01 -2.70 5.98
CA GLY A 225 -1.56 -3.34 7.21
C GLY A 225 -0.52 -4.42 6.95
N ASP A 226 0.27 -4.71 7.98
CA ASP A 226 1.24 -5.80 8.03
C ASP A 226 0.50 -7.16 8.04
N GLU A 227 0.80 -8.03 7.07
CA GLU A 227 0.22 -9.38 6.98
C GLU A 227 0.98 -10.44 7.81
N GLY A 228 2.10 -10.04 8.42
CA GLY A 228 3.03 -10.92 9.10
C GLY A 228 3.95 -11.67 8.13
N GLN A 229 4.88 -12.43 8.70
CA GLN A 229 5.78 -13.29 7.91
C GLN A 229 5.05 -14.50 7.31
N ASP A 230 5.42 -14.87 6.08
CA ASP A 230 4.96 -16.09 5.44
C ASP A 230 5.72 -17.33 5.96
N LYS A 231 5.06 -18.10 6.83
CA LYS A 231 5.64 -19.32 7.40
C LYS A 231 5.75 -20.47 6.40
N ARG A 232 5.23 -20.34 5.18
CA ARG A 232 5.34 -21.37 4.12
C ARG A 232 6.57 -21.18 3.26
N LEU A 233 7.29 -20.06 3.45
CA LEU A 233 8.48 -19.73 2.69
C LEU A 233 9.72 -19.81 3.58
N LEU A 234 10.84 -20.19 2.99
CA LEU A 234 12.18 -20.03 3.54
C LEU A 234 13.07 -19.43 2.47
N ILE A 235 13.82 -18.41 2.84
CA ILE A 235 14.78 -17.71 1.98
C ILE A 235 16.19 -18.17 2.35
N VAL A 236 16.89 -18.78 1.40
CA VAL A 236 18.32 -19.11 1.52
C VAL A 236 19.11 -18.13 0.67
N THR A 237 19.84 -17.24 1.32
CA THR A 237 20.63 -16.20 0.64
C THR A 237 22.07 -16.61 0.46
N ILE A 238 22.69 -16.18 -0.63
CA ILE A 238 24.13 -16.29 -0.88
C ILE A 238 24.71 -14.87 -0.82
N ASP A 239 25.42 -14.56 0.25
CA ASP A 239 26.06 -13.26 0.47
C ASP A 239 27.58 -13.29 0.16
N ASP A 240 28.26 -12.16 0.39
CA ASP A 240 29.70 -12.04 0.15
C ASP A 240 30.54 -12.95 1.08
N ALA A 241 30.05 -13.23 2.29
CA ALA A 241 30.70 -14.14 3.23
C ALA A 241 30.55 -15.61 2.77
N ASP A 242 29.40 -15.98 2.21
CA ASP A 242 29.15 -17.28 1.60
C ASP A 242 30.04 -17.51 0.37
N ILE A 243 30.24 -16.48 -0.45
CA ILE A 243 31.18 -16.53 -1.58
C ILE A 243 32.61 -16.79 -1.09
N LYS A 244 33.03 -16.08 -0.05
CA LYS A 244 34.36 -16.26 0.56
C LYS A 244 34.51 -17.65 1.18
N TYR A 245 33.48 -18.14 1.88
CA TYR A 245 33.47 -19.48 2.46
C TYR A 245 33.71 -20.56 1.40
N GLN A 246 33.01 -20.48 0.26
CA GLN A 246 33.21 -21.43 -0.85
C GLN A 246 34.64 -21.39 -1.42
N GLN A 247 35.25 -20.20 -1.50
CA GLN A 247 36.66 -20.05 -1.91
C GLN A 247 37.63 -20.69 -0.91
N GLU A 248 37.38 -20.53 0.39
CA GLU A 248 38.16 -21.15 1.46
C GLU A 248 38.04 -22.69 1.45
N GLN A 249 36.87 -23.23 1.07
CA GLN A 249 36.67 -24.67 0.83
C GLN A 249 37.34 -25.19 -0.45
N LYS A 250 37.92 -24.30 -1.28
CA LYS A 250 38.53 -24.62 -2.58
C LYS A 250 37.58 -25.31 -3.56
N TRP A 251 36.28 -25.03 -3.46
CA TRP A 251 35.30 -25.53 -4.42
C TRP A 251 35.39 -24.81 -5.76
N ASN A 252 35.04 -25.52 -6.84
CA ASN A 252 35.12 -24.99 -8.19
C ASN A 252 33.97 -24.04 -8.49
N ARG A 253 34.11 -22.80 -8.02
CA ARG A 253 33.07 -21.78 -8.18
C ARG A 253 33.16 -21.14 -9.56
N ARG A 254 32.14 -21.40 -10.39
CA ARG A 254 31.98 -20.73 -11.70
C ARG A 254 31.28 -19.36 -11.61
N TRP A 255 30.42 -19.14 -10.59
CA TRP A 255 29.70 -17.87 -10.35
C TRP A 255 29.44 -17.61 -8.86
N SER A 256 28.20 -17.34 -8.41
CA SER A 256 27.86 -17.11 -7.01
C SER A 256 27.78 -18.40 -6.18
N LEU A 257 27.49 -19.53 -6.83
CA LEU A 257 27.33 -20.83 -6.19
C LEU A 257 28.11 -21.91 -6.94
N SER A 258 28.89 -22.73 -6.23
CA SER A 258 29.57 -23.89 -6.80
C SER A 258 28.65 -25.13 -6.82
N ASP A 259 29.02 -26.14 -7.60
CA ASP A 259 28.25 -27.38 -7.70
C ASP A 259 28.35 -28.21 -6.42
N GLU A 260 29.52 -28.22 -5.79
CA GLU A 260 29.73 -28.86 -4.50
C GLU A 260 28.88 -28.21 -3.40
N ALA A 261 28.78 -26.88 -3.41
CA ALA A 261 27.95 -26.13 -2.48
C ALA A 261 26.47 -26.43 -2.71
N LEU A 262 26.01 -26.45 -3.97
CA LEU A 262 24.62 -26.75 -4.31
C LEU A 262 24.25 -28.19 -3.94
N ASP A 263 25.09 -29.18 -4.26
CA ASP A 263 24.80 -30.57 -3.89
C ASP A 263 24.75 -30.76 -2.37
N LEU A 264 25.69 -30.16 -1.63
CA LEU A 264 25.69 -30.23 -0.17
C LEU A 264 24.48 -29.50 0.44
N LEU A 265 24.08 -28.36 -0.14
CA LEU A 265 22.89 -27.62 0.25
C LEU A 265 21.63 -28.48 0.06
N LEU A 266 21.43 -29.04 -1.14
CA LEU A 266 20.28 -29.88 -1.44
C LEU A 266 20.27 -31.15 -0.57
N LYS A 267 21.41 -31.82 -0.38
CA LYS A 267 21.54 -32.97 0.54
C LYS A 267 21.12 -32.65 1.98
N LYS A 268 21.24 -31.40 2.42
CA LYS A 268 20.81 -30.95 3.76
C LYS A 268 19.33 -30.57 3.80
N LEU A 269 18.86 -29.85 2.79
CA LEU A 269 17.46 -29.45 2.69
C LEU A 269 16.54 -30.67 2.49
N ASP A 270 16.91 -31.60 1.62
CA ASP A 270 16.12 -32.82 1.31
C ASP A 270 15.82 -33.66 2.56
N LYS A 271 16.70 -33.63 3.58
CA LYS A 271 16.50 -34.35 4.85
C LYS A 271 15.31 -33.83 5.66
N TYR A 272 14.88 -32.61 5.40
CA TYR A 272 13.79 -31.96 6.11
C TYR A 272 12.49 -31.92 5.32
N GLU A 273 12.44 -32.56 4.14
CA GLU A 273 11.21 -32.71 3.34
C GLU A 273 10.54 -31.36 2.98
N PRO A 274 11.23 -30.46 2.24
CA PRO A 274 10.59 -29.27 1.70
C PRO A 274 9.57 -29.65 0.61
N ARG A 275 8.52 -28.84 0.45
CA ARG A 275 7.52 -29.04 -0.61
C ARG A 275 8.04 -28.67 -2.00
N ALA A 276 8.85 -27.62 -2.06
CA ALA A 276 9.47 -27.15 -3.29
C ALA A 276 10.78 -26.42 -2.97
N ILE A 277 11.74 -26.48 -3.89
CA ILE A 277 13.01 -25.76 -3.84
C ILE A 277 13.16 -25.03 -5.17
N GLY A 278 13.21 -23.71 -5.13
CA GLY A 278 13.48 -22.85 -6.29
C GLY A 278 14.89 -22.30 -6.24
N LEU A 279 15.66 -22.53 -7.30
CA LEU A 279 16.99 -21.96 -7.46
C LEU A 279 16.95 -20.78 -8.43
N ASP A 280 17.15 -19.57 -7.92
CA ASP A 280 17.37 -18.36 -8.71
C ASP A 280 18.84 -17.96 -8.68
N VAL A 281 19.63 -18.85 -9.27
CA VAL A 281 21.05 -18.66 -9.53
C VAL A 281 21.28 -19.09 -10.97
N ALA A 282 21.71 -18.14 -11.79
CA ALA A 282 22.00 -18.41 -13.20
C ALA A 282 23.09 -19.48 -13.37
N ARG A 283 22.81 -20.50 -14.19
CA ARG A 283 23.75 -21.57 -14.53
C ARG A 283 23.87 -21.69 -16.04
N LEU A 284 24.91 -21.04 -16.58
CA LEU A 284 25.16 -20.98 -18.04
C LEU A 284 25.67 -22.30 -18.62
N ALA A 285 26.16 -23.19 -17.78
CA ALA A 285 26.67 -24.50 -18.15
C ALA A 285 25.98 -25.59 -17.32
N GLY A 286 25.96 -26.81 -17.86
CA GLY A 286 25.54 -28.00 -17.12
C GLY A 286 26.41 -28.26 -15.89
N VAL A 287 25.96 -29.20 -15.08
CA VAL A 287 26.69 -29.67 -13.90
C VAL A 287 28.07 -30.22 -14.30
N ASP A 288 29.08 -29.95 -13.49
CA ASP A 288 30.45 -30.39 -13.79
C ASP A 288 30.54 -31.91 -13.91
N SER A 289 31.41 -32.38 -14.81
CA SER A 289 31.54 -33.81 -15.13
C SER A 289 31.92 -34.67 -13.92
N ASP A 290 32.56 -34.09 -12.92
CA ASP A 290 32.94 -34.71 -11.65
C ASP A 290 31.86 -34.62 -10.57
N GLN A 291 30.71 -33.98 -10.85
CA GLN A 291 29.56 -33.83 -9.95
C GLN A 291 28.35 -34.66 -10.43
N ALA A 292 28.60 -35.93 -10.75
CA ALA A 292 27.57 -36.85 -11.26
C ALA A 292 26.36 -36.99 -10.30
N ASP A 293 26.61 -37.00 -8.99
CA ASP A 293 25.57 -37.07 -7.94
C ASP A 293 24.59 -35.89 -8.02
N LEU A 294 25.11 -34.67 -8.23
CA LEU A 294 24.29 -33.47 -8.38
C LEU A 294 23.45 -33.58 -9.66
N ALA A 295 24.07 -33.95 -10.77
CA ALA A 295 23.37 -34.10 -12.04
C ALA A 295 22.22 -35.12 -11.93
N GLU A 296 22.44 -36.24 -11.25
CA GLU A 296 21.41 -37.24 -10.99
C GLU A 296 20.31 -36.70 -10.06
N ARG A 297 20.67 -35.97 -9.00
CA ARG A 297 19.71 -35.32 -8.09
C ARG A 297 18.82 -34.33 -8.84
N LEU A 298 19.39 -33.47 -9.68
CA LEU A 298 18.64 -32.49 -10.46
C LEU A 298 17.67 -33.17 -11.44
N ARG A 299 18.06 -34.28 -12.05
CA ARG A 299 17.20 -35.09 -12.94
C ARG A 299 16.05 -35.78 -12.21
N LYS A 300 16.31 -36.34 -11.02
CA LYS A 300 15.37 -37.21 -10.30
C LYS A 300 14.47 -36.49 -9.30
N SER A 301 14.88 -35.34 -8.77
CA SER A 301 14.07 -34.58 -7.80
C SER A 301 12.71 -34.23 -8.39
N ASP A 302 11.66 -34.31 -7.58
CA ASP A 302 10.29 -33.95 -7.94
C ASP A 302 9.87 -32.59 -7.35
N HIS A 303 10.76 -31.95 -6.59
CA HIS A 303 10.50 -30.70 -5.88
C HIS A 303 11.57 -29.63 -6.15
N PHE A 304 12.63 -29.92 -6.90
CA PHE A 304 13.63 -28.93 -7.32
C PHE A 304 13.26 -28.28 -8.66
N TYR A 305 13.27 -26.94 -8.68
CA TYR A 305 13.00 -26.10 -9.84
C TYR A 305 14.15 -25.12 -10.07
N ALA A 306 14.51 -24.91 -11.34
CA ALA A 306 15.61 -24.02 -11.71
C ALA A 306 15.11 -22.79 -12.49
N SER A 307 15.75 -21.65 -12.23
CA SER A 307 15.50 -20.43 -13.00
C SER A 307 16.17 -20.46 -14.38
N CYS A 308 15.53 -19.79 -15.33
CA CYS A 308 16.15 -19.35 -16.57
C CYS A 308 15.70 -17.93 -16.91
N TYR A 309 16.32 -17.31 -17.91
CA TYR A 309 15.97 -15.97 -18.34
C TYR A 309 15.55 -15.97 -19.81
N VAL A 310 14.31 -15.57 -20.06
CA VAL A 310 13.74 -15.44 -21.40
C VAL A 310 14.30 -14.20 -22.07
N ARG A 311 14.78 -14.37 -23.30
CA ARG A 311 15.19 -13.29 -24.17
C ARG A 311 13.96 -12.72 -24.87
N VAL A 312 13.65 -11.45 -24.62
CA VAL A 312 12.56 -10.75 -25.31
C VAL A 312 13.07 -9.96 -26.52
N PRO A 313 12.23 -9.68 -27.53
CA PRO A 313 12.61 -8.83 -28.65
C PRO A 313 13.08 -7.45 -28.19
N GLY A 314 14.27 -7.04 -28.62
CA GLY A 314 14.90 -5.79 -28.18
C GLY A 314 16.04 -5.98 -27.17
N ASP A 315 16.10 -7.14 -26.51
CA ASP A 315 17.21 -7.46 -25.61
C ASP A 315 18.52 -7.58 -26.39
N LYS A 316 19.61 -7.08 -25.80
CA LYS A 316 20.97 -7.26 -26.33
C LYS A 316 21.60 -8.59 -25.91
N HIS A 317 21.00 -9.30 -24.96
CA HIS A 317 21.51 -10.57 -24.42
C HIS A 317 20.74 -11.76 -24.98
N SER A 318 21.38 -12.93 -24.97
CA SER A 318 20.82 -14.20 -25.47
C SER A 318 19.77 -14.82 -24.53
N GLY A 319 19.57 -14.23 -23.36
CA GLY A 319 18.95 -14.88 -22.21
C GLY A 319 19.89 -15.91 -21.57
N THR A 320 19.42 -16.50 -20.47
CA THR A 320 20.16 -17.48 -19.67
C THR A 320 19.45 -18.83 -19.82
N PRO A 321 20.13 -19.86 -20.34
CA PRO A 321 19.52 -21.18 -20.45
C PRO A 321 19.27 -21.78 -19.06
N PRO A 322 18.26 -22.64 -18.92
CA PRO A 322 18.09 -23.46 -17.72
C PRO A 322 19.20 -24.53 -17.64
N PRO A 323 19.48 -25.09 -16.45
CA PRO A 323 20.36 -26.25 -16.31
C PRO A 323 19.83 -27.43 -17.14
N PRO A 324 20.66 -28.07 -17.99
CA PRO A 324 20.23 -29.15 -18.89
C PRO A 324 19.79 -30.42 -18.15
N GLU A 325 20.17 -30.58 -16.88
CA GLU A 325 19.76 -31.71 -16.04
C GLU A 325 18.32 -31.60 -15.53
N VAL A 326 17.73 -30.40 -15.53
CA VAL A 326 16.38 -30.15 -15.02
C VAL A 326 15.38 -30.24 -16.18
N PRO A 327 14.33 -31.09 -16.13
CA PRO A 327 13.28 -31.17 -17.14
C PRO A 327 12.51 -29.85 -17.30
N VAL A 328 11.93 -29.62 -18.49
CA VAL A 328 11.24 -28.36 -18.84
C VAL A 328 10.08 -28.04 -17.88
N GLU A 329 9.38 -29.06 -17.39
CA GLU A 329 8.26 -28.92 -16.45
C GLU A 329 8.70 -28.45 -15.05
N ARG A 330 10.01 -28.46 -14.78
CA ARG A 330 10.63 -27.97 -13.53
C ARG A 330 11.54 -26.77 -13.76
N GLN A 331 11.34 -26.06 -14.87
CA GLN A 331 12.04 -24.82 -15.18
C GLN A 331 11.05 -23.66 -15.07
N GLY A 332 11.51 -22.53 -14.55
CA GLY A 332 10.72 -21.31 -14.48
C GLY A 332 11.53 -20.10 -14.90
N PHE A 333 10.93 -19.15 -15.61
CA PHE A 333 11.63 -17.92 -15.94
C PHE A 333 11.67 -16.96 -14.75
N SER A 334 12.71 -16.13 -14.65
CA SER A 334 12.85 -15.13 -13.57
C SER A 334 12.84 -13.68 -14.09
N ASN A 335 12.38 -13.47 -15.33
CA ASN A 335 12.14 -12.15 -15.91
C ASN A 335 11.20 -11.31 -15.04
N VAL A 336 11.54 -10.03 -14.87
CA VAL A 336 10.66 -9.04 -14.25
C VAL A 336 10.38 -7.90 -15.22
N ILE A 337 9.24 -7.25 -15.03
CA ILE A 337 8.86 -6.09 -15.81
C ILE A 337 8.70 -4.89 -14.86
N ALA A 338 9.48 -3.84 -15.12
CA ALA A 338 9.33 -2.57 -14.45
C ALA A 338 8.44 -1.63 -15.28
N ASP A 339 7.77 -0.72 -14.62
CA ASP A 339 7.05 0.37 -15.27
C ASP A 339 8.02 1.43 -15.81
N SER A 340 7.49 2.45 -16.49
CA SER A 340 8.27 3.53 -17.09
C SER A 340 9.12 4.32 -16.09
N ASP A 341 8.76 4.27 -14.81
CA ASP A 341 9.49 4.86 -13.69
C ASP A 341 10.42 3.87 -12.98
N ASP A 342 10.68 2.70 -13.58
CA ASP A 342 11.57 1.61 -13.10
C ASP A 342 11.14 1.00 -11.74
N VAL A 343 9.87 1.15 -11.38
CA VAL A 343 9.27 0.46 -10.24
C VAL A 343 8.57 -0.81 -10.73
N VAL A 344 8.82 -1.92 -10.05
CA VAL A 344 8.17 -3.21 -10.33
C VAL A 344 6.80 -3.19 -9.64
N ARG A 345 5.72 -3.20 -10.44
CA ARG A 345 4.33 -3.27 -9.94
C ARG A 345 3.54 -4.42 -10.52
N ARG A 346 4.10 -5.11 -11.51
CA ARG A 346 3.45 -6.17 -12.27
C ARG A 346 4.30 -7.44 -12.24
N HIS A 347 3.62 -8.57 -12.21
CA HIS A 347 4.24 -9.89 -12.28
C HIS A 347 3.87 -10.58 -13.58
N LEU A 348 4.86 -11.17 -14.24
CA LEU A 348 4.68 -12.03 -15.39
C LEU A 348 4.35 -13.44 -14.89
N VAL A 349 3.09 -13.87 -15.02
CA VAL A 349 2.69 -15.23 -14.62
C VAL A 349 3.14 -16.23 -15.69
N PHE A 350 2.88 -15.89 -16.95
CA PHE A 350 3.29 -16.62 -18.15
C PHE A 350 3.80 -15.65 -19.19
N MET A 351 4.77 -16.08 -19.98
CA MET A 351 5.30 -15.30 -21.10
C MET A 351 4.99 -15.99 -22.42
N ASP A 352 4.92 -15.20 -23.49
CA ASP A 352 4.91 -15.76 -24.84
C ASP A 352 6.24 -16.48 -25.11
N THR A 353 6.18 -17.59 -25.85
CA THR A 353 7.39 -18.32 -26.25
C THR A 353 8.12 -17.58 -27.36
N PHE A 354 9.40 -17.26 -27.16
CA PHE A 354 10.23 -16.61 -28.17
C PHE A 354 11.19 -17.62 -28.79
N PRO A 355 11.10 -17.92 -30.11
CA PRO A 355 11.97 -18.91 -30.77
C PRO A 355 13.48 -18.62 -30.67
N THR A 356 13.85 -17.37 -30.40
CA THR A 356 15.26 -16.95 -30.25
C THR A 356 15.78 -17.07 -28.83
N SER A 357 14.94 -17.44 -27.85
CA SER A 357 15.35 -17.61 -26.46
C SER A 357 15.73 -19.06 -26.17
N LEU A 358 16.78 -19.23 -25.37
CA LEU A 358 17.20 -20.53 -24.84
C LEU A 358 16.36 -20.98 -23.63
N CYS A 359 15.60 -20.07 -23.03
CA CYS A 359 14.67 -20.37 -21.94
C CYS A 359 13.27 -20.57 -22.54
N THR A 360 12.73 -21.76 -22.34
CA THR A 360 11.40 -22.17 -22.85
C THR A 360 10.46 -22.57 -21.72
N ALA A 361 10.75 -22.08 -20.51
CA ALA A 361 9.99 -22.38 -19.31
C ALA A 361 8.49 -22.05 -19.50
N PRO A 362 7.59 -22.92 -19.01
CA PRO A 362 6.14 -22.76 -19.19
C PRO A 362 5.59 -21.52 -18.46
N GLY A 363 6.16 -21.15 -17.31
CA GLY A 363 5.72 -20.05 -16.46
C GLY A 363 6.88 -19.44 -15.65
N ALA A 364 6.56 -18.42 -14.85
CA ALA A 364 7.54 -17.84 -13.94
C ALA A 364 7.96 -18.85 -12.86
N LEU A 365 9.20 -18.76 -12.38
CA LEU A 365 9.68 -19.65 -11.32
C LEU A 365 8.80 -19.59 -10.06
N SER A 366 8.34 -18.40 -9.66
CA SER A 366 7.38 -18.23 -8.57
C SER A 366 6.05 -18.94 -8.83
N THR A 367 5.53 -18.87 -10.07
CA THR A 367 4.29 -19.55 -10.48
C THR A 367 4.43 -21.06 -10.41
N GLU A 368 5.52 -21.62 -10.97
CA GLU A 368 5.78 -23.06 -10.96
C GLU A 368 5.94 -23.62 -9.54
N LEU A 369 6.64 -22.89 -8.67
CA LEU A 369 6.80 -23.25 -7.27
C LEU A 369 5.46 -23.20 -6.50
N ALA A 370 4.64 -22.19 -6.76
CA ALA A 370 3.32 -22.07 -6.15
C ALA A 370 2.40 -23.23 -6.58
N ILE A 371 2.41 -23.58 -7.88
CA ILE A 371 1.66 -24.73 -8.42
C ILE A 371 2.15 -26.03 -7.78
N ARG A 372 3.47 -26.24 -7.68
CA ARG A 372 4.04 -27.43 -7.02
C ARG A 372 3.63 -27.54 -5.55
N TYR A 373 3.67 -26.43 -4.82
CA TYR A 373 3.25 -26.41 -3.41
C TYR A 373 1.76 -26.76 -3.26
N LEU A 374 0.91 -26.20 -4.12
CA LEU A 374 -0.53 -26.37 -4.09
C LEU A 374 -0.99 -27.76 -4.54
N LYS A 375 -0.18 -28.44 -5.35
CA LYS A 375 -0.44 -29.83 -5.77
C LYS A 375 -0.56 -30.77 -4.58
N ASP A 376 0.22 -30.58 -3.52
CA ASP A 376 0.15 -31.40 -2.30
C ASP A 376 -1.13 -31.12 -1.48
N GLU A 377 -1.80 -29.99 -1.74
CA GLU A 377 -3.13 -29.65 -1.22
C GLU A 377 -4.27 -30.16 -2.13
N GLY A 378 -3.95 -30.91 -3.19
CA GLY A 378 -4.93 -31.37 -4.18
C GLY A 378 -5.47 -30.25 -5.08
N ILE A 379 -4.74 -29.14 -5.21
CA ILE A 379 -5.11 -28.01 -6.08
C ILE A 379 -4.23 -28.05 -7.32
N GLU A 380 -4.87 -28.33 -8.47
CA GLU A 380 -4.20 -28.35 -9.77
C GLU A 380 -4.50 -27.08 -10.59
N PRO A 381 -3.58 -26.66 -11.48
CA PRO A 381 -3.77 -25.51 -12.33
C PRO A 381 -4.79 -25.82 -13.43
N GLU A 382 -5.78 -24.95 -13.55
CA GLU A 382 -6.75 -24.97 -14.64
C GLU A 382 -6.63 -23.68 -15.45
N PHE A 383 -6.98 -23.71 -16.74
CA PHE A 383 -7.00 -22.51 -17.57
C PHE A 383 -8.41 -22.19 -18.00
N THR A 384 -8.80 -20.92 -17.89
CA THR A 384 -10.10 -20.44 -18.39
C THR A 384 -10.10 -20.38 -19.92
N SER A 385 -11.27 -20.17 -20.52
CA SER A 385 -11.41 -19.90 -21.96
C SER A 385 -10.59 -18.69 -22.42
N GLU A 386 -10.32 -17.75 -21.51
CA GLU A 386 -9.52 -16.55 -21.72
C GLU A 386 -8.02 -16.78 -21.43
N LYS A 387 -7.59 -18.06 -21.29
CA LYS A 387 -6.21 -18.47 -20.96
C LYS A 387 -5.68 -17.88 -19.64
N SER A 388 -6.56 -17.48 -18.72
CA SER A 388 -6.17 -17.07 -17.37
C SER A 388 -5.99 -18.30 -16.49
N LEU A 389 -4.97 -18.28 -15.61
CA LEU A 389 -4.76 -19.34 -14.63
C LEU A 389 -5.87 -19.30 -13.58
N ARG A 390 -6.42 -20.48 -13.29
CA ARG A 390 -7.37 -20.73 -12.22
C ARG A 390 -6.77 -21.75 -11.26
N LEU A 391 -6.73 -21.38 -9.98
CA LEU A 391 -6.36 -22.28 -8.89
C LEU A 391 -7.56 -22.37 -7.96
N LYS A 392 -8.20 -23.54 -7.96
CA LYS A 392 -9.46 -23.79 -7.22
C LYS A 392 -10.57 -22.81 -7.66
N GLN A 393 -10.88 -21.81 -6.84
CA GLN A 393 -11.93 -20.80 -7.11
C GLN A 393 -11.36 -19.46 -7.58
N VAL A 394 -10.04 -19.27 -7.46
CA VAL A 394 -9.37 -18.00 -7.73
C VAL A 394 -8.91 -17.97 -9.18
N VAL A 395 -9.27 -16.91 -9.91
CA VAL A 395 -8.85 -16.67 -11.29
C VAL A 395 -7.87 -15.52 -11.32
N PHE A 396 -6.65 -15.79 -11.76
CA PHE A 396 -5.59 -14.81 -11.99
C PHE A 396 -5.82 -14.16 -13.35
N LYS A 397 -6.68 -13.14 -13.36
CA LYS A 397 -7.01 -12.40 -14.58
C LYS A 397 -5.80 -11.60 -15.03
N SER A 398 -5.38 -11.85 -16.26
CA SER A 398 -4.34 -11.04 -16.89
C SER A 398 -4.83 -9.59 -17.07
N LEU A 399 -3.93 -8.63 -16.87
CA LEU A 399 -4.13 -7.22 -17.19
C LEU A 399 -4.62 -7.08 -18.64
N GLN A 400 -5.80 -6.48 -18.79
CA GLN A 400 -6.44 -6.16 -20.06
C GLN A 400 -6.10 -4.74 -20.49
N VAL A 401 -6.34 -4.41 -21.76
CA VAL A 401 -6.25 -3.02 -22.23
C VAL A 401 -7.66 -2.48 -22.46
N PRO A 402 -8.03 -1.35 -21.82
CA PRO A 402 -7.34 -0.65 -20.73
C PRO A 402 -7.65 -1.27 -19.36
N ASP A 403 -6.64 -1.48 -18.50
CA ASP A 403 -6.82 -1.77 -17.06
C ASP A 403 -6.13 -0.67 -16.24
N GLY A 404 -6.92 0.14 -15.56
CA GLY A 404 -6.38 1.30 -14.86
C GLY A 404 -5.74 2.30 -15.84
N GLY A 405 -4.55 2.78 -15.49
CA GLY A 405 -3.72 3.63 -16.34
C GLY A 405 -2.99 2.87 -17.44
N TYR A 406 -2.82 1.54 -17.33
CA TYR A 406 -2.02 0.76 -18.27
C TYR A 406 -2.68 0.64 -19.65
N GLN A 407 -2.01 1.16 -20.67
CA GLN A 407 -2.50 1.17 -22.05
C GLN A 407 -1.87 0.09 -22.96
N ASN A 408 -0.74 -0.52 -22.57
CA ASN A 408 -0.07 -1.51 -23.42
C ASN A 408 0.84 -2.49 -22.64
N PRO A 409 0.28 -3.46 -21.89
CA PRO A 409 1.08 -4.51 -21.27
C PRO A 409 1.62 -5.45 -22.37
N PHE A 410 2.94 -5.42 -22.57
CA PHE A 410 3.64 -6.33 -23.48
C PHE A 410 4.24 -7.52 -22.73
N GLY A 411 4.28 -8.71 -23.36
CA GLY A 411 5.13 -9.82 -22.89
C GLY A 411 4.42 -10.99 -22.20
N GLY A 412 3.10 -11.14 -22.37
CA GLY A 412 2.35 -12.30 -21.88
C GLY A 412 1.37 -11.96 -20.75
N SER A 413 1.00 -12.98 -19.97
CA SER A 413 0.03 -12.87 -18.88
C SER A 413 0.62 -12.14 -17.69
N GLN A 414 0.03 -11.00 -17.34
CA GLN A 414 0.52 -10.12 -16.28
C GLN A 414 -0.55 -9.86 -15.23
N ILE A 415 -0.16 -9.80 -13.97
CA ILE A 415 -1.06 -9.38 -12.88
C ILE A 415 -0.41 -8.27 -12.06
N MET A 416 -1.23 -7.48 -11.34
CA MET A 416 -0.71 -6.53 -10.38
C MET A 416 -0.10 -7.26 -9.19
N LEU A 417 1.12 -6.86 -8.83
CA LEU A 417 1.81 -7.34 -7.65
C LEU A 417 1.19 -6.77 -6.40
N ASN A 418 0.79 -7.67 -5.53
CA ASN A 418 0.32 -7.34 -4.20
C ASN A 418 1.50 -7.51 -3.23
N TYR A 419 2.25 -6.48 -2.86
CA TYR A 419 3.43 -6.69 -1.98
C TYR A 419 3.04 -7.02 -0.54
N ARG A 420 3.56 -8.12 0.01
CA ARG A 420 3.54 -8.40 1.46
C ARG A 420 4.75 -7.76 2.13
N THR A 421 4.49 -7.12 3.26
CA THR A 421 5.51 -6.53 4.14
C THR A 421 5.41 -7.09 5.54
N TYR A 422 6.51 -6.99 6.28
CA TYR A 422 6.58 -7.27 7.71
C TYR A 422 7.37 -6.14 8.38
N ASN A 423 6.83 -5.57 9.45
CA ASN A 423 7.34 -4.37 10.13
C ASN A 423 7.63 -3.19 9.18
N GLY A 424 6.83 -3.07 8.10
CA GLY A 424 6.97 -2.02 7.10
C GLY A 424 8.03 -2.28 6.02
N SER A 425 8.78 -3.39 6.09
CA SER A 425 9.75 -3.75 5.05
C SER A 425 9.22 -4.89 4.15
N PRO A 426 9.34 -4.78 2.83
CA PRO A 426 9.12 -5.88 1.89
C PRO A 426 10.27 -6.91 1.85
N LEU A 427 11.36 -6.71 2.61
CA LEU A 427 12.49 -7.66 2.67
C LEU A 427 12.33 -8.73 3.75
N ASP A 428 11.61 -8.41 4.83
CA ASP A 428 11.49 -9.26 6.02
C ASP A 428 10.27 -10.19 6.01
N PHE A 429 9.61 -10.33 4.85
CA PHE A 429 8.33 -11.01 4.70
C PHE A 429 8.37 -12.54 4.92
N ALA A 430 9.56 -13.15 5.01
CA ALA A 430 9.74 -14.58 5.27
C ALA A 430 11.03 -14.85 6.05
N ASP A 431 11.11 -16.03 6.66
CA ASP A 431 12.32 -16.47 7.36
C ASP A 431 13.50 -16.53 6.39
N THR A 432 14.63 -15.94 6.78
CA THR A 432 15.85 -15.84 5.95
C THR A 432 17.05 -16.43 6.67
N VAL A 433 17.82 -17.25 5.96
CA VAL A 433 19.06 -17.88 6.42
C VAL A 433 20.14 -17.79 5.34
N THR A 434 21.41 -17.78 5.73
CA THR A 434 22.53 -17.79 4.77
C THR A 434 22.82 -19.20 4.25
N LEU A 435 23.49 -19.31 3.11
CA LEU A 435 24.00 -20.59 2.60
C LEU A 435 24.83 -21.28 3.69
N THR A 436 25.77 -20.55 4.31
CA THR A 436 26.65 -21.09 5.35
C THR A 436 25.88 -21.57 6.58
N ASP A 437 24.77 -20.93 6.97
CA ASP A 437 23.94 -21.40 8.09
C ASP A 437 23.33 -22.77 7.79
N VAL A 438 22.85 -22.99 6.56
CA VAL A 438 22.36 -24.30 6.14
C VAL A 438 23.51 -25.31 6.11
N LEU A 439 24.62 -24.98 5.44
CA LEU A 439 25.79 -25.86 5.31
C LEU A 439 26.40 -26.22 6.69
N SER A 440 26.29 -25.35 7.68
CA SER A 440 26.80 -25.55 9.04
C SER A 440 25.79 -26.21 9.99
N ASN A 441 24.62 -26.66 9.52
CA ASN A 441 23.54 -27.24 10.33
C ASN A 441 23.02 -26.29 11.44
N LYS A 442 22.99 -24.98 11.19
CA LYS A 442 22.44 -24.00 12.15
C LYS A 442 20.94 -23.78 12.00
N ILE A 443 20.33 -24.35 10.96
CA ILE A 443 18.88 -24.30 10.72
C ILE A 443 18.17 -25.44 11.44
N LYS A 444 16.89 -25.24 11.74
CA LYS A 444 16.06 -26.24 12.40
C LYS A 444 15.13 -26.94 11.40
N PRO A 445 14.74 -28.21 11.60
CA PRO A 445 13.87 -28.92 10.66
C PRO A 445 12.56 -28.17 10.34
N GLU A 446 11.95 -27.53 11.33
CA GLU A 446 10.70 -26.79 11.21
C GLU A 446 10.79 -25.54 10.32
N THR A 447 11.99 -25.04 10.02
CA THR A 447 12.17 -23.90 9.09
C THR A 447 12.17 -24.35 7.64
N VAL A 448 12.25 -25.64 7.35
CA VAL A 448 12.33 -26.20 5.98
C VAL A 448 11.13 -27.09 5.65
N LYS A 449 10.71 -27.89 6.62
CA LYS A 449 9.65 -28.89 6.44
C LYS A 449 8.35 -28.27 5.95
N ASP A 450 7.77 -28.88 4.92
CA ASP A 450 6.50 -28.46 4.31
C ASP A 450 6.51 -27.02 3.74
N ARG A 451 7.70 -26.46 3.45
CA ARG A 451 7.86 -25.09 2.92
C ARG A 451 8.37 -25.07 1.49
N VAL A 452 8.16 -23.93 0.82
CA VAL A 452 8.89 -23.56 -0.40
C VAL A 452 10.20 -22.90 0.02
N VAL A 453 11.32 -23.46 -0.42
CA VAL A 453 12.66 -22.92 -0.19
C VAL A 453 13.11 -22.15 -1.43
N LEU A 454 13.40 -20.87 -1.29
CA LEU A 454 13.90 -20.00 -2.36
C LEU A 454 15.38 -19.75 -2.14
N ILE A 455 16.22 -20.10 -3.11
CA ILE A 455 17.68 -19.93 -3.04
C ILE A 455 18.08 -18.83 -4.01
N GLY A 456 18.72 -17.77 -3.52
CA GLY A 456 19.10 -16.61 -4.34
C GLY A 456 20.33 -15.86 -3.83
N VAL A 457 20.89 -15.00 -4.68
CA VAL A 457 22.12 -14.22 -4.39
C VAL A 457 21.77 -12.82 -3.91
N ILE A 458 22.41 -12.37 -2.83
CA ILE A 458 22.32 -10.99 -2.32
C ILE A 458 23.70 -10.31 -2.20
N ALA A 459 24.77 -11.04 -2.53
CA ALA A 459 26.16 -10.59 -2.45
C ALA A 459 26.39 -9.31 -3.27
N SER A 460 26.96 -8.29 -2.62
CA SER A 460 27.23 -6.99 -3.23
C SER A 460 28.38 -7.02 -4.23
N THR A 461 29.29 -8.00 -4.10
CA THR A 461 30.42 -8.20 -5.02
C THR A 461 30.03 -8.89 -6.32
N THR A 462 28.86 -9.51 -6.35
CA THR A 462 28.22 -9.95 -7.60
C THR A 462 27.30 -8.84 -8.08
N THR A 463 27.11 -8.71 -9.39
CA THR A 463 26.13 -7.79 -9.99
C THR A 463 24.71 -8.23 -9.63
N SER A 464 24.28 -7.93 -8.40
CA SER A 464 22.90 -8.05 -7.98
C SER A 464 22.16 -6.85 -8.53
N ASP A 465 21.33 -7.05 -9.55
CA ASP A 465 20.41 -6.01 -9.97
C ASP A 465 19.35 -5.84 -8.89
N ARG A 466 19.13 -4.59 -8.49
CA ARG A 466 18.14 -4.24 -7.49
C ARG A 466 16.94 -3.58 -8.14
N SER A 467 15.77 -4.09 -7.83
CA SER A 467 14.50 -3.57 -8.35
C SER A 467 13.88 -2.61 -7.36
N ARG A 468 13.44 -1.45 -7.85
CA ARG A 468 12.65 -0.53 -7.02
C ARG A 468 11.24 -1.08 -6.90
N THR A 469 10.69 -0.95 -5.71
CA THR A 469 9.34 -1.41 -5.39
C THR A 469 8.47 -0.23 -4.95
N PRO A 470 7.15 -0.42 -4.83
CA PRO A 470 6.27 0.58 -4.25
C PRO A 470 6.69 1.07 -2.85
N TYR A 471 7.57 0.37 -2.13
CA TYR A 471 8.07 0.78 -0.82
C TYR A 471 9.31 1.67 -0.88
N GLN A 472 9.77 2.05 -2.09
CA GLN A 472 11.01 2.79 -2.34
C GLN A 472 12.28 2.05 -1.88
N GLU A 473 12.13 0.82 -1.38
CA GLU A 473 13.22 -0.10 -1.12
C GLU A 473 13.63 -0.80 -2.41
N GLU A 474 14.94 -0.90 -2.58
CA GLU A 474 15.60 -1.69 -3.60
C GLU A 474 15.72 -3.13 -3.11
N ILE A 475 15.00 -4.04 -3.77
CA ILE A 475 15.03 -5.45 -3.41
C ILE A 475 16.09 -6.16 -4.27
N PRO A 476 16.96 -7.00 -3.67
CA PRO A 476 17.94 -7.79 -4.41
C PRO A 476 17.34 -8.66 -5.50
N GLY A 477 18.18 -9.01 -6.46
CA GLY A 477 17.77 -9.71 -7.66
C GLY A 477 18.92 -10.46 -8.31
N SER A 478 18.62 -11.54 -9.03
CA SER A 478 19.62 -12.45 -9.62
C SER A 478 19.95 -12.09 -11.08
N ASN A 479 20.79 -11.07 -11.37
CA ASN A 479 21.23 -10.91 -12.75
C ASN A 479 22.49 -11.73 -13.06
N SER A 480 22.54 -12.30 -14.27
CA SER A 480 23.75 -12.92 -14.82
C SER A 480 24.54 -11.88 -15.60
N SER A 481 25.40 -11.12 -14.93
CA SER A 481 26.35 -10.24 -15.62
C SER A 481 27.75 -10.89 -15.67
N CYS A 482 28.27 -11.02 -16.90
CA CYS A 482 29.70 -11.21 -17.15
C CYS A 482 30.48 -9.92 -16.79
N PRO A 483 31.82 -9.98 -16.62
CA PRO A 483 32.65 -8.94 -15.97
C PRO A 483 32.78 -7.57 -16.67
N ASN A 484 31.94 -7.23 -17.64
CA ASN A 484 32.05 -5.97 -18.40
C ASN A 484 30.77 -5.15 -18.25
N GLY A 485 30.75 -4.33 -17.20
CA GLY A 485 29.59 -3.56 -16.76
C GLY A 485 28.90 -2.75 -17.85
N LYS A 486 27.56 -2.86 -17.85
CA LYS A 486 26.53 -1.86 -18.17
C LYS A 486 25.15 -2.54 -17.96
N PRO A 487 24.18 -1.88 -17.29
CA PRO A 487 22.91 -2.50 -16.92
C PRO A 487 21.93 -2.49 -18.09
N ASP A 488 21.03 -3.47 -18.13
CA ASP A 488 19.59 -3.25 -18.19
C ASP A 488 18.86 -4.61 -18.09
N TYR A 489 17.77 -4.59 -17.29
CA TYR A 489 16.81 -5.64 -16.94
C TYR A 489 17.19 -6.60 -15.81
N LYS A 490 16.32 -6.56 -14.80
CA LYS A 490 16.51 -7.09 -13.44
C LYS A 490 15.89 -8.49 -13.34
N VAL A 491 16.33 -9.24 -12.35
CA VAL A 491 15.75 -10.54 -12.00
C VAL A 491 15.30 -10.42 -10.57
N GLN A 492 14.10 -10.87 -10.19
CA GLN A 492 13.66 -10.76 -8.80
C GLN A 492 12.76 -11.94 -8.48
N LEU A 493 13.26 -12.88 -7.67
CA LEU A 493 12.41 -13.85 -7.00
C LEU A 493 11.66 -13.27 -5.78
N TRP A 494 12.13 -12.15 -5.26
CA TRP A 494 11.62 -11.56 -4.01
C TRP A 494 10.47 -10.60 -4.27
N VAL A 495 9.44 -11.04 -5.00
CA VAL A 495 8.16 -10.34 -4.92
C VAL A 495 7.12 -11.23 -4.27
N SER A 496 6.87 -10.87 -3.02
CA SER A 496 5.86 -11.43 -2.16
C SER A 496 4.45 -11.02 -2.62
N ASP A 497 3.98 -11.53 -3.76
CA ASP A 497 2.55 -11.43 -4.09
C ASP A 497 1.78 -12.44 -3.22
N PRO A 498 0.94 -12.13 -2.21
CA PRO A 498 0.16 -13.11 -1.48
C PRO A 498 -0.92 -13.78 -2.36
N ASN A 499 -1.19 -13.29 -3.57
CA ASN A 499 -1.96 -14.06 -4.55
C ASN A 499 -1.13 -15.21 -5.14
N ILE A 500 0.20 -15.08 -5.26
CA ILE A 500 1.11 -16.13 -5.80
C ILE A 500 1.87 -16.88 -4.70
N SER A 501 2.24 -16.19 -3.63
CA SER A 501 2.58 -16.70 -2.30
C SER A 501 1.29 -17.19 -1.67
N ILE A 502 0.77 -18.29 -2.22
CA ILE A 502 -0.32 -19.15 -1.73
C ILE A 502 -1.34 -18.29 -0.96
N ALA A 503 -2.39 -17.78 -1.56
CA ALA A 503 -3.37 -16.96 -0.84
C ALA A 503 -3.74 -17.57 0.54
N PRO A 504 -3.98 -16.77 1.59
CA PRO A 504 -4.66 -17.27 2.76
C PRO A 504 -6.07 -17.66 2.30
N LEU A 505 -6.23 -18.93 1.94
CA LEU A 505 -7.53 -19.55 1.69
C LEU A 505 -8.21 -19.77 3.05
N GLY A 506 -8.59 -18.65 3.68
CA GLY A 506 -9.47 -18.58 4.83
C GLY A 506 -10.87 -18.19 4.41
#